data_AF-A0A925Z9B5-F1
#
_entry.id   AF-A0A925Z9B5-F1
#
_cell.length_a   1.000
_cell.length_b   1.000
_cell.length_c   1.000
_cell.angle_alpha   90.00
_cell.angle_beta   90.00
_cell.angle_gamma   90.00
#
_symmetry.space_group_name_H-M   'P 1'
#
loop_
_entity.id
_entity.type
_entity.pdbx_description
1 polymer ?
#
loop_
_entity_poly.entity_id
_entity_poly.type
_entity_poly.pdbx_seq_one_letter_code
_entity_poly.pdbx_strand_id
1 'polypeptide(L)'
;MADAPVVGLHDIAAALGGELTGAAEQIAAARIDRIGPIEGATPSTITFISSARLRPLLEASSAGCVIVGPSLRDAAAQRGATIVTPDPYLYFAKLTQWWAARTRVPAPAGLHPSAIVDPSARIAPTAS
;
A
#
# COMPACT_ATOMS: atom_id res chain seq x y z
N MET A 1 18.10 -7.64 -8.11
CA MET A 1 16.99 -7.07 -7.32
C MET A 1 15.91 -6.71 -8.31
N ALA A 2 14.74 -7.36 -8.25
CA ALA A 2 13.60 -6.91 -9.06
C ALA A 2 13.25 -5.49 -8.60
N ASP A 3 13.15 -4.56 -9.56
CA ASP A 3 12.71 -3.20 -9.28
C ASP A 3 11.27 -3.26 -8.76
N ALA A 4 10.98 -2.58 -7.64
CA ALA A 4 9.62 -2.54 -7.13
C ALA A 4 8.77 -1.74 -8.12
N PRO A 5 7.56 -2.20 -8.48
CA PRO A 5 6.71 -1.48 -9.40
C PRO A 5 6.39 -0.10 -8.82
N VAL A 6 6.76 0.93 -9.56
CA VAL A 6 6.36 2.31 -9.28
C VAL A 6 4.95 2.52 -9.81
N VAL A 7 4.03 2.96 -8.97
CA VAL A 7 2.59 3.06 -9.27
C VAL A 7 2.11 4.50 -9.04
N GLY A 8 1.23 4.99 -9.93
CA GLY A 8 0.53 6.26 -9.74
C GLY A 8 -0.70 6.15 -8.84
N LEU A 9 -1.08 7.24 -8.17
CA LEU A 9 -2.23 7.22 -7.26
C LEU A 9 -3.56 6.94 -7.97
N HIS A 10 -3.70 7.38 -9.22
CA HIS A 10 -4.87 7.09 -10.04
C HIS A 10 -5.02 5.59 -10.31
N ASP A 11 -3.92 4.84 -10.49
CA ASP A 11 -3.98 3.39 -10.70
C ASP A 11 -4.46 2.66 -9.44
N ILE A 12 -3.99 3.13 -8.28
CA ILE A 12 -4.39 2.59 -6.97
C ILE A 12 -5.89 2.85 -6.76
N ALA A 13 -6.34 4.09 -6.97
CA ALA A 13 -7.76 4.44 -6.80
C ALA A 13 -8.67 3.77 -7.84
N ALA A 14 -8.22 3.63 -9.09
CA ALA A 14 -8.97 2.90 -10.12
C ALA A 14 -9.15 1.42 -9.76
N ALA A 15 -8.14 0.81 -9.14
CA ALA A 15 -8.20 -0.61 -8.78
C ALA A 15 -8.94 -0.89 -7.46
N LEU A 16 -8.87 0.03 -6.49
CA LEU A 16 -9.34 -0.21 -5.12
C LEU A 16 -10.53 0.67 -4.71
N GLY A 17 -10.87 1.68 -5.52
CA GLY A 17 -11.82 2.73 -5.21
C GLY A 17 -11.22 3.80 -4.29
N GLY A 18 -12.08 4.47 -3.52
CA GLY A 18 -11.69 5.58 -2.66
C GLY A 18 -11.66 6.92 -3.39
N GLU A 19 -11.69 7.99 -2.62
CA GLU A 19 -11.69 9.36 -3.14
C GLU A 19 -10.27 9.94 -3.06
N LEU A 20 -9.71 10.31 -4.20
CA LEU A 20 -8.43 11.04 -4.26
C LEU A 20 -8.65 12.53 -3.99
N THR A 21 -7.93 13.07 -3.00
CA THR A 21 -7.99 14.47 -2.59
C THR A 21 -6.59 15.04 -2.32
N GLY A 22 -6.45 16.37 -2.35
CA GLY A 22 -5.17 17.07 -2.30
C GLY A 22 -4.92 17.88 -3.58
N ALA A 23 -3.75 18.51 -3.69
CA ALA A 23 -3.39 19.28 -4.88
C ALA A 23 -3.24 18.36 -6.11
N ALA A 24 -3.85 18.73 -7.24
CA ALA A 24 -3.90 17.91 -8.45
C ALA A 24 -2.49 17.61 -8.98
N GLU A 25 -1.57 18.57 -8.88
CA GLU A 25 -0.18 18.44 -9.29
C GLU A 25 0.54 17.40 -8.44
N GLN A 26 0.30 17.37 -7.14
CA GLN A 26 0.87 16.38 -6.23
C GLN A 26 0.31 14.99 -6.52
N ILE A 27 -1.00 14.87 -6.76
CA ILE A 27 -1.63 13.58 -7.09
C ILE A 27 -1.08 13.02 -8.42
N ALA A 28 -0.92 13.87 -9.44
CA ALA A 28 -0.41 13.47 -10.74
C ALA A 28 1.10 13.13 -10.71
N ALA A 29 1.88 13.87 -9.93
CA ALA A 29 3.33 13.66 -9.79
C ALA A 29 3.70 12.50 -8.86
N ALA A 30 2.81 12.09 -7.95
CA ALA A 30 3.08 11.05 -6.98
C ALA A 30 3.46 9.72 -7.65
N ARG A 31 4.55 9.13 -7.15
CA ARG A 31 5.11 7.85 -7.60
C ARG A 31 5.36 7.00 -6.37
N ILE A 32 4.54 5.99 -6.17
CA ILE A 32 4.60 5.12 -5.00
C ILE A 32 5.38 3.87 -5.38
N ASP A 33 6.43 3.54 -4.62
CA ASP A 33 7.24 2.33 -4.81
C ASP A 33 7.22 1.39 -3.59
N ARG A 34 6.60 1.83 -2.49
CA ARG A 34 6.52 1.05 -1.26
C ARG A 34 5.28 1.35 -0.43
N ILE A 35 4.86 0.34 0.31
CA ILE A 35 3.91 0.45 1.43
C ILE A 35 4.72 0.53 2.72
N GLY A 36 4.37 1.42 3.65
CA GLY A 36 5.12 1.55 4.89
C GLY A 36 4.37 2.25 6.04
N PRO A 37 4.97 2.23 7.24
CA PRO A 37 4.47 2.99 8.38
C PRO A 37 4.56 4.50 8.10
N ILE A 38 3.80 5.30 8.87
CA ILE A 38 3.80 6.75 8.71
C ILE A 38 5.09 7.38 9.25
N GLU A 39 5.66 6.77 10.27
CA GLU A 39 6.96 7.11 10.84
C GLU A 39 8.06 6.82 9.82
N GLY A 40 8.80 7.86 9.41
CA GLY A 40 9.86 7.73 8.40
C GLY A 40 9.34 7.52 6.97
N ALA A 41 8.06 7.78 6.71
CA ALA A 41 7.51 7.74 5.36
C ALA A 41 8.21 8.77 4.44
N THR A 42 8.54 8.34 3.22
CA THR A 42 9.14 9.16 2.18
C THR A 42 8.09 9.57 1.14
N PRO A 43 8.41 10.47 0.21
CA PRO A 43 7.50 10.84 -0.89
C PRO A 43 7.11 9.68 -1.81
N SER A 44 7.76 8.53 -1.72
CA SER A 44 7.42 7.30 -2.47
C SER A 44 6.66 6.26 -1.63
N THR A 45 6.41 6.55 -0.35
CA THR A 45 5.65 5.68 0.56
C THR A 45 4.16 5.99 0.52
N ILE A 46 3.34 4.95 0.38
CA ILE A 46 1.93 4.99 0.76
C ILE A 46 1.74 4.39 2.16
N THR A 47 0.97 5.09 3.00
CA THR A 47 0.66 4.69 4.37
C THR A 47 -0.82 4.89 4.68
N PHE A 48 -1.26 4.50 5.89
CA PHE A 48 -2.63 4.73 6.34
C PHE A 48 -2.67 5.22 7.78
N ILE A 49 -3.73 5.95 8.12
CA ILE A 49 -4.07 6.31 9.50
C ILE A 49 -5.53 5.95 9.74
N SER A 50 -5.77 5.12 10.75
CA SER A 50 -7.13 4.73 11.18
C SER A 50 -7.61 5.48 12.42
N SER A 51 -6.75 6.26 13.09
CA SER A 51 -7.06 6.92 14.35
C SER A 51 -6.73 8.41 14.32
N ALA A 52 -7.71 9.24 14.73
CA ALA A 52 -7.53 10.69 14.86
C ALA A 52 -6.42 11.07 15.86
N ARG A 53 -6.04 10.17 16.77
CA ARG A 53 -4.92 10.40 17.72
C ARG A 53 -3.57 10.55 17.02
N LEU A 54 -3.43 10.03 15.79
CA LEU A 54 -2.21 10.13 14.99
C LEU A 54 -2.20 11.36 14.07
N ARG A 55 -3.14 12.30 14.26
CA ARG A 55 -3.17 13.56 13.49
C ARG A 55 -1.86 14.37 13.56
N PRO A 56 -1.15 14.48 14.69
CA PRO A 56 0.16 15.15 14.69
C PRO A 56 1.18 14.45 13.78
N LEU A 57 1.14 13.12 13.68
CA LEU A 57 2.00 12.36 12.76
C LEU A 57 1.56 12.54 11.30
N LEU A 58 0.26 12.66 11.04
CA LEU A 58 -0.27 13.02 9.72
C LEU A 58 0.36 14.32 9.23
N GLU A 59 0.24 15.38 10.03
CA GLU A 59 0.67 16.73 9.65
C GLU A 59 2.19 16.81 9.44
N ALA A 60 2.98 16.01 10.16
CA ALA A 60 4.44 15.95 10.02
C ALA A 60 4.94 14.95 8.94
N SER A 61 4.06 14.15 8.34
CA SER A 61 4.48 13.06 7.45
C SER A 61 4.90 13.55 6.06
N SER A 62 6.00 12.99 5.55
CA SER A 62 6.46 13.16 4.17
C SER A 62 5.96 12.06 3.22
N ALA A 63 4.96 11.27 3.63
CA ALA A 63 4.38 10.21 2.80
C ALA A 63 3.86 10.76 1.46
N GLY A 64 4.17 10.06 0.37
CA GLY A 64 3.64 10.36 -0.96
C GLY A 64 2.12 10.26 -1.04
N CYS A 65 1.52 9.36 -0.25
CA CYS A 65 0.08 9.29 -0.06
C CYS A 65 -0.29 8.75 1.33
N VAL A 66 -1.34 9.32 1.93
CA VAL A 66 -1.92 8.79 3.18
C VAL A 66 -3.37 8.38 2.92
N ILE A 67 -3.71 7.17 3.35
CA ILE A 67 -5.08 6.65 3.35
C ILE A 67 -5.73 7.01 4.68
N VAL A 68 -6.88 7.68 4.64
CA VAL A 68 -7.57 8.16 5.86
C VAL A 68 -9.08 7.93 5.80
N GLY A 69 -9.70 7.98 6.98
CA GLY A 69 -11.16 8.03 7.11
C GLY A 69 -11.70 9.45 6.86
N PRO A 70 -13.03 9.60 6.65
CA PRO A 70 -13.64 10.90 6.34
C PRO A 70 -13.35 11.99 7.37
N SER A 71 -13.21 11.63 8.65
CA SER A 71 -12.92 12.57 9.74
C SER A 71 -11.55 13.24 9.67
N LEU A 72 -10.61 12.71 8.87
CA LEU A 72 -9.26 13.26 8.68
C LEU A 72 -9.05 13.79 7.26
N ARG A 73 -10.08 13.80 6.41
CA ARG A 73 -10.01 14.21 5.00
C ARG A 73 -9.31 15.54 4.82
N ASP A 74 -9.78 16.59 5.50
CA ASP A 74 -9.29 17.95 5.26
C ASP A 74 -7.85 18.12 5.75
N ALA A 75 -7.51 17.59 6.93
CA ALA A 75 -6.15 17.62 7.45
C ALA A 75 -5.16 16.85 6.54
N ALA A 76 -5.59 15.70 6.02
CA ALA A 76 -4.77 14.89 5.13
C ALA A 76 -4.58 15.56 3.77
N ALA A 77 -5.65 16.15 3.20
CA ALA A 77 -5.63 16.87 1.93
C ALA A 77 -4.76 18.14 1.99
N GLN A 78 -4.75 18.83 3.14
CA GLN A 78 -3.86 19.99 3.37
C GLN A 78 -2.37 19.57 3.39
N ARG A 79 -2.06 18.40 3.96
CA ARG A 79 -0.70 17.85 3.94
C ARG A 79 -0.29 17.42 2.52
N GLY A 80 -1.20 16.80 1.75
CA GLY A 80 -0.95 16.47 0.35
C GLY A 80 -1.86 15.37 -0.19
N ALA A 81 -1.37 14.63 -1.20
CA ALA A 81 -2.15 13.61 -1.88
C ALA A 81 -2.68 12.53 -0.91
N THR A 82 -3.98 12.32 -0.93
CA THR A 82 -4.73 11.57 0.08
C THR A 82 -5.77 10.69 -0.58
N ILE A 83 -5.93 9.46 -0.07
CA ILE A 83 -7.06 8.60 -0.41
C ILE A 83 -8.01 8.54 0.77
N VAL A 84 -9.26 8.98 0.57
CA VAL A 84 -10.31 8.94 1.58
C VAL A 84 -11.18 7.71 1.35
N THR A 85 -11.42 6.95 2.42
CA THR A 85 -12.21 5.72 2.38
C THR A 85 -13.01 5.57 3.67
N PRO A 86 -14.23 5.00 3.65
CA PRO A 86 -14.99 4.72 4.87
C PRO A 86 -14.25 3.79 5.85
N ASP A 87 -13.40 2.89 5.33
CA ASP A 87 -12.62 1.95 6.11
C ASP A 87 -11.14 1.94 5.67
N PRO A 88 -10.27 2.72 6.33
CA PRO A 88 -8.84 2.79 6.02
C PRO A 88 -8.10 1.47 6.23
N TYR A 89 -8.53 0.67 7.20
CA TYR A 89 -7.86 -0.59 7.52
C TYR A 89 -8.16 -1.64 6.45
N LEU A 90 -9.42 -1.77 6.05
CA LEU A 90 -9.82 -2.64 4.93
C LEU A 90 -9.15 -2.20 3.63
N TYR A 91 -9.08 -0.89 3.37
CA TYR A 91 -8.39 -0.38 2.19
C TYR A 91 -6.91 -0.75 2.19
N PHE A 92 -6.23 -0.60 3.33
CA PHE A 92 -4.84 -0.99 3.48
C PHE A 92 -4.62 -2.50 3.29
N ALA A 93 -5.52 -3.35 3.81
CA ALA A 93 -5.49 -4.79 3.56
C ALA A 93 -5.63 -5.12 2.07
N LYS A 94 -6.55 -4.47 1.35
CA LYS A 94 -6.70 -4.64 -0.11
C LYS A 94 -5.47 -4.15 -0.87
N LEU A 95 -4.91 -3.00 -0.46
CA LEU A 95 -3.72 -2.43 -1.06
C LEU A 95 -2.52 -3.37 -0.94
N THR A 96 -2.28 -3.94 0.24
CA THR A 96 -1.17 -4.89 0.44
C THR A 96 -1.31 -6.15 -0.42
N GLN A 97 -2.54 -6.68 -0.59
CA GLN A 97 -2.81 -7.80 -1.50
C GLN A 97 -2.58 -7.42 -2.97
N TRP A 98 -3.11 -6.28 -3.38
CA TRP A 98 -2.96 -5.73 -4.73
C TRP A 98 -1.50 -5.48 -5.10
N TRP A 99 -0.71 -5.03 -4.12
CA TRP A 99 0.73 -4.80 -4.23
C TRP A 99 1.51 -6.11 -4.32
N ALA A 100 1.22 -7.07 -3.43
CA ALA A 100 1.85 -8.38 -3.45
C ALA A 100 1.63 -9.13 -4.78
N ALA A 101 0.45 -8.98 -5.39
CA ALA A 101 0.16 -9.54 -6.71
C ALA A 101 1.03 -8.94 -7.83
N ARG A 102 1.58 -7.74 -7.64
CA ARG A 102 2.44 -7.04 -8.61
C ARG A 102 3.92 -7.20 -8.32
N THR A 103 4.30 -7.41 -7.06
CA THR A 103 5.69 -7.58 -6.64
C THR A 103 6.14 -9.03 -6.55
N ARG A 104 5.21 -9.98 -6.40
CA ARG A 104 5.56 -11.40 -6.43
C ARG A 104 6.04 -11.77 -7.82
N VAL A 105 7.35 -12.04 -7.91
CA VAL A 105 7.88 -12.92 -8.94
C VAL A 105 7.15 -14.26 -8.77
N PRO A 106 6.49 -14.81 -9.80
CA PRO A 106 5.92 -16.15 -9.71
C PRO A 106 7.05 -17.08 -9.29
N ALA A 107 6.88 -17.78 -8.16
CA ALA A 107 7.79 -18.85 -7.80
C ALA A 107 7.81 -19.81 -9.00
N PRO A 108 8.99 -20.20 -9.53
CA PRO A 108 9.02 -21.31 -10.47
C PRO A 108 8.35 -22.49 -9.76
N ALA A 109 7.29 -23.05 -10.36
CA ALA A 109 6.63 -24.21 -9.80
C ALA A 109 7.67 -25.33 -9.62
N GLY A 110 7.97 -25.68 -8.36
CA GLY A 110 8.97 -26.69 -8.04
C GLY A 110 9.39 -26.64 -6.59
N LEU A 111 9.43 -27.81 -5.95
CA LEU A 111 10.10 -28.01 -4.66
C LEU A 111 11.59 -27.66 -4.84
N HIS A 112 12.13 -26.81 -3.97
CA HIS A 112 13.55 -26.53 -3.95
C HIS A 112 14.33 -27.86 -3.72
N PRO A 113 15.47 -28.12 -4.40
CA PRO A 113 16.19 -29.40 -4.32
C PRO A 113 16.69 -29.79 -2.92
N SER A 114 16.67 -28.86 -1.95
CA SER A 114 17.03 -29.10 -0.54
C SER A 114 15.82 -29.21 0.39
N ALA A 115 14.59 -29.18 -0.11
CA ALA A 115 13.40 -29.29 0.72
C ALA A 115 13.26 -30.74 1.20
N ILE A 116 13.58 -30.98 2.48
CA ILE A 116 13.26 -32.25 3.13
C ILE A 116 11.77 -32.20 3.50
N VAL A 117 10.96 -32.86 2.68
CA VAL A 117 9.53 -33.08 2.95
C VAL A 117 9.40 -34.40 3.69
N ASP A 118 8.73 -34.38 4.85
CA ASP A 118 8.40 -35.59 5.59
C ASP A 118 7.58 -36.55 4.70
N PRO A 119 7.85 -37.87 4.68
CA PRO A 119 7.14 -38.82 3.81
C PRO A 119 5.62 -38.89 4.01
N SER A 120 5.11 -38.38 5.15
CA SER A 120 3.68 -38.34 5.45
C SER A 120 2.98 -37.04 5.01
N ALA A 121 3.74 -36.04 4.56
CA ALA A 121 3.19 -34.73 4.21
C ALA A 121 2.49 -34.75 2.84
N ARG A 122 1.19 -34.46 2.81
CA ARG A 122 0.47 -34.12 1.57
C ARG A 122 0.57 -32.62 1.32
N ILE A 123 1.42 -32.23 0.37
CA ILE A 123 1.52 -30.85 -0.12
C ILE A 123 0.53 -30.65 -1.27
N ALA A 124 -0.27 -29.58 -1.22
CA ALA A 124 -1.19 -29.23 -2.28
C ALA A 124 -0.44 -28.80 -3.56
N PRO A 125 -0.93 -29.10 -4.77
CA PRO A 125 -0.26 -28.75 -6.03
C PRO A 125 -0.02 -27.24 -6.23
N THR A 126 -0.73 -26.39 -5.47
CA THR A 126 -0.66 -24.93 -5.51
C THR A 126 0.18 -24.33 -4.39
N ALA A 127 0.90 -25.14 -3.62
CA ALA A 127 1.83 -24.64 -2.62
C ALA A 127 3.05 -24.00 -3.32
N SER A 128 3.45 -22.82 -2.88
CA SER A 128 4.62 -22.07 -3.37
C SER A 128 5.28 -21.35 -2.21
#